data_AF-A0A7V9UZV6-F1
#
_entry.id   AF-A0A7V9UZV6-F1
#
_cell.length_a   1.000
_cell.length_b   1.000
_cell.length_c   1.000
_cell.angle_alpha   90.00
_cell.angle_beta   90.00
_cell.angle_gamma   90.00
#
_symmetry.space_group_name_H-M   'P 1'
#
loop_
_entity.id
_entity.type
_entity.pdbx_description
1 polymer ?
#
loop_
_entity_poly.entity_id
_entity_poly.type
_entity_poly.pdbx_seq_one_letter_code
_entity_poly.pdbx_strand_id
1 'polypeptide(L)'
;LGLHVLRPGMPFLARALLRRSRASALVLHHELVGEGLVRYAQRRGVPVVVWTVDEPRDVERLDRIGVDAMVVNNPVMFTSTLSV
;
A
#
# COMPACT_ATOMS: atom_id res chain seq x y z
N LEU A 1 -0.20 7.98 18.77
CA LEU A 1 -1.16 7.90 17.63
C LEU A 1 -0.34 7.52 16.40
N GLY A 2 -0.62 6.40 15.74
CA GLY A 2 0.13 5.99 14.53
C GLY A 2 -0.47 6.60 13.26
N LEU A 3 0.20 6.45 12.11
CA LEU A 3 -0.28 6.96 10.81
C LEU A 3 -1.57 6.26 10.37
N HIS A 4 -1.82 5.03 10.83
CA HIS A 4 -3.02 4.26 10.50
C HIS A 4 -4.35 4.98 10.76
N VAL A 5 -4.39 5.97 11.65
CA VAL A 5 -5.61 6.77 11.90
C VAL A 5 -6.04 7.59 10.68
N LEU A 6 -5.11 7.87 9.75
CA LEU A 6 -5.37 8.64 8.54
C LEU A 6 -5.89 7.78 7.39
N ARG A 7 -5.87 6.44 7.51
CA ARG A 7 -6.31 5.48 6.48
C ARG A 7 -7.67 5.82 5.84
N PRO A 8 -8.73 6.18 6.60
CA PRO A 8 -10.04 6.43 6.00
C PRO A 8 -10.06 7.59 4.99
N GLY A 9 -9.16 8.57 5.16
CA GLY A 9 -9.06 9.72 4.26
C GLY A 9 -8.26 9.45 2.98
N MET A 10 -7.48 8.36 2.93
CA MET A 10 -6.54 8.12 1.84
C MET A 10 -7.19 8.00 0.44
N PRO A 11 -8.36 7.37 0.24
CA PRO A 11 -9.00 7.34 -1.07
C PRO A 11 -9.31 8.74 -1.63
N PHE A 12 -9.71 9.68 -0.76
CA PHE A 12 -9.99 11.06 -1.17
C PHE A 12 -8.72 11.82 -1.53
N LEU A 13 -7.67 11.65 -0.72
CA LEU A 13 -6.37 12.25 -0.98
C LEU A 13 -5.75 11.71 -2.28
N ALA A 14 -5.76 10.39 -2.47
CA ALA A 14 -5.28 9.75 -3.69
C ALA A 14 -6.00 10.27 -4.93
N ARG A 15 -7.34 10.43 -4.86
CA ARG A 15 -8.11 11.07 -5.93
C ARG A 15 -7.65 12.49 -6.22
N ALA A 16 -7.45 13.30 -5.19
CA ALA A 16 -7.03 14.69 -5.36
C ALA A 16 -5.63 14.81 -5.97
N LEU A 17 -4.68 13.99 -5.51
CA LEU A 17 -3.30 13.98 -5.95
C LEU A 17 -3.14 13.44 -7.37
N LEU A 18 -3.78 12.31 -7.70
CA LEU A 18 -3.73 11.73 -9.04
C LEU A 18 -4.32 12.67 -10.10
N ARG A 19 -5.38 13.42 -9.76
CA ARG A 19 -5.95 14.43 -10.68
C ARG A 19 -5.05 15.65 -10.90
N ARG A 20 -4.17 15.94 -9.95
CA ARG A 20 -3.30 17.14 -9.96
C ARG A 20 -1.87 16.85 -10.38
N SER A 21 -1.56 15.59 -10.65
CA SER A 21 -0.23 15.14 -11.02
C SER A 21 -0.30 14.29 -12.28
N ARG A 22 0.88 13.95 -12.83
CA ARG A 22 1.04 12.92 -13.86
C ARG A 22 1.53 11.61 -13.25
N ALA A 23 1.27 11.39 -11.96
CA ALA A 23 1.72 10.20 -11.28
C ALA A 23 1.06 8.96 -11.88
N SER A 24 1.87 7.95 -12.17
CA SER A 24 1.42 6.65 -12.69
C SER A 24 1.31 5.58 -11.59
N ALA A 25 1.69 5.90 -10.35
CA ALA A 25 1.65 4.99 -9.22
C ALA A 25 1.37 5.75 -7.92
N LEU A 26 0.86 5.04 -6.93
CA LEU A 26 0.72 5.50 -5.56
C LEU A 26 1.78 4.81 -4.71
N VAL A 27 2.71 5.58 -4.14
CA VAL A 27 3.81 5.07 -3.30
C VAL A 27 3.65 5.64 -1.89
N LEU A 28 3.24 4.83 -0.91
CA LEU A 28 2.90 5.31 0.43
C LEU A 28 3.47 4.45 1.57
N HIS A 29 3.51 5.05 2.76
CA HIS A 29 3.81 4.31 3.99
C HIS A 29 2.78 3.20 4.23
N HIS A 30 3.21 2.00 4.62
CA HIS A 30 2.37 0.82 4.83
C HIS A 30 1.23 1.04 5.83
N GLU A 31 1.43 1.89 6.83
CA GLU A 31 0.36 2.28 7.76
C GLU A 31 -0.76 3.09 7.11
N LEU A 32 -0.55 3.78 5.99
CA LEU A 32 -1.60 4.57 5.33
C LEU A 32 -2.44 3.74 4.38
N VAL A 33 -1.98 2.55 4.00
CA VAL A 33 -2.66 1.73 3.00
C VAL A 33 -3.72 0.84 3.66
N GLY A 34 -4.92 0.94 3.12
CA GLY A 34 -6.07 0.12 3.48
C GLY A 34 -6.87 -0.25 2.24
N GLU A 35 -7.78 -1.21 2.41
CA GLU A 35 -8.55 -1.84 1.32
C GLU A 35 -9.33 -0.83 0.45
N GLY A 36 -9.86 0.24 1.05
CA GLY A 36 -10.55 1.31 0.31
C GLY A 36 -9.66 2.04 -0.69
N LEU A 37 -8.38 2.29 -0.33
CA LEU A 37 -7.40 2.92 -1.20
C LEU A 37 -7.01 1.97 -2.34
N VAL A 38 -6.71 0.72 -2.00
CA VAL A 38 -6.29 -0.29 -2.98
C VAL A 38 -7.38 -0.52 -4.03
N ARG A 39 -8.63 -0.73 -3.60
CA ARG A 39 -9.78 -0.85 -4.53
C ARG A 39 -9.97 0.39 -5.41
N TYR A 40 -9.75 1.58 -4.85
CA TYR A 40 -9.86 2.82 -5.62
C TYR A 40 -8.80 2.89 -6.74
N ALA A 41 -7.58 2.46 -6.43
CA ALA A 41 -6.43 2.46 -7.33
C ALA A 41 -6.56 1.39 -8.43
N GLN A 42 -6.94 0.16 -8.04
CA GLN A 42 -7.22 -0.96 -8.95
C GLN A 42 -8.27 -0.59 -10.02
N ARG A 43 -9.38 0.05 -9.63
CA ARG A 43 -10.41 0.52 -10.59
C ARG A 43 -9.90 1.56 -11.61
N ARG A 44 -8.71 2.10 -11.43
CA ARG A 44 -8.09 3.11 -12.29
C ARG A 44 -6.81 2.61 -12.96
N GLY A 45 -6.45 1.34 -12.76
CA GLY A 45 -5.19 0.80 -13.25
C GLY A 45 -3.96 1.52 -12.67
N VAL A 46 -4.06 2.05 -11.45
CA VAL A 46 -2.95 2.72 -10.77
C VAL A 46 -2.35 1.76 -9.74
N PRO A 47 -1.08 1.32 -9.89
CA PRO A 47 -0.43 0.45 -8.93
C PRO A 47 -0.20 1.15 -7.58
N VAL A 48 -0.29 0.36 -6.51
CA VAL A 48 -0.01 0.74 -5.13
C VAL A 48 1.27 0.04 -4.67
N VAL A 49 2.32 0.84 -4.43
CA VAL A 49 3.59 0.41 -3.86
C VAL A 49 3.65 0.88 -2.41
N VAL A 50 4.06 0.01 -1.50
CA VAL A 50 4.13 0.34 -0.07
C VAL A 50 5.53 0.23 0.49
N TRP A 51 5.89 1.13 1.41
CA TRP A 51 7.19 1.15 2.09
C TRP A 51 7.04 1.45 3.59
N THR A 52 8.02 1.18 4.44
CA THR A 52 8.90 0.00 4.35
C THR A 52 8.25 -1.08 5.20
N VAL A 53 8.13 -2.30 4.66
CA VAL A 53 7.40 -3.38 5.33
C VAL A 53 8.42 -4.30 6.00
N ASP A 54 8.49 -4.22 7.32
CA ASP A 54 9.48 -4.94 8.13
C ASP A 54 8.86 -6.06 8.99
N GLU A 55 7.54 -6.19 9.00
CA GLU A 55 6.81 -7.12 9.86
C GLU A 55 6.02 -8.17 9.05
N PRO A 56 6.11 -9.48 9.36
CA PRO A 56 5.37 -10.54 8.66
C PRO A 56 3.85 -10.29 8.61
N ARG A 57 3.26 -9.87 9.73
CA ARG A 57 1.82 -9.54 9.82
C ARG A 57 1.41 -8.41 8.86
N ASP A 58 2.35 -7.52 8.54
CA ASP A 58 2.11 -6.42 7.63
C ASP A 58 2.21 -6.89 6.18
N VAL A 59 3.17 -7.76 5.88
CA VAL A 59 3.27 -8.47 4.58
C VAL A 59 1.95 -9.20 4.29
N GLU A 60 1.49 -10.07 5.20
CA GLU A 60 0.24 -10.82 5.04
C GLU A 60 -0.99 -9.92 4.86
N ARG A 61 -1.07 -8.83 5.65
CA ARG A 61 -2.20 -7.89 5.54
C ARG A 61 -2.19 -7.21 4.17
N LEU A 62 -1.03 -6.72 3.74
CA LEU A 62 -0.87 -5.95 2.51
C LEU A 62 -1.09 -6.83 1.27
N ASP A 63 -0.61 -8.07 1.31
CA ASP A 63 -0.87 -9.09 0.29
C ASP A 63 -2.37 -9.37 0.16
N ARG A 64 -3.04 -9.62 1.29
CA ARG A 64 -4.48 -9.89 1.32
C ARG A 64 -5.34 -8.77 0.75
N ILE A 65 -4.95 -7.51 0.95
CA ILE A 65 -5.68 -6.37 0.40
C ILE A 65 -5.28 -6.05 -1.05
N GLY A 66 -4.28 -6.74 -1.60
CA GLY A 66 -3.91 -6.69 -3.01
C GLY A 66 -3.06 -5.49 -3.41
N VAL A 67 -2.05 -5.11 -2.61
CA VAL A 67 -1.05 -4.12 -3.06
C VAL A 67 -0.17 -4.72 -4.16
N ASP A 68 0.34 -3.89 -5.07
CA ASP A 68 1.08 -4.34 -6.24
C ASP A 68 2.57 -4.60 -5.95
N ALA A 69 3.15 -3.90 -4.96
CA ALA A 69 4.53 -4.13 -4.55
C ALA A 69 4.79 -3.68 -3.10
N MET A 70 5.74 -4.35 -2.44
CA MET A 70 6.22 -4.00 -1.10
C MET A 70 7.73 -3.75 -1.13
N VAL A 71 8.15 -2.62 -0.59
CA VAL A 71 9.56 -2.33 -0.30
C VAL A 71 9.87 -2.88 1.09
N VAL A 72 10.83 -3.79 1.19
CA VAL A 72 11.21 -4.49 2.44
C VAL A 72 12.70 -4.32 2.73
N ASN A 73 13.08 -4.22 4.01
CA ASN A 73 14.50 -4.25 4.38
C ASN A 73 15.04 -5.69 4.48
N ASN A 74 14.19 -6.65 4.85
CA ASN A 74 14.56 -8.04 5.04
C ASN A 74 13.89 -8.95 3.98
N PRO A 75 14.60 -9.33 2.91
CA PRO A 75 14.05 -10.20 1.87
C PRO A 75 13.79 -11.64 2.35
N VAL A 76 14.53 -12.12 3.36
CA VAL A 76 14.31 -13.46 3.94
C VAL A 76 12.99 -13.53 4.70
N MET A 77 12.68 -12.48 5.48
CA MET A 77 11.38 -12.35 6.15
C MET A 77 10.23 -12.34 5.13
N PHE A 78 10.36 -11.54 4.07
CA PHE A 78 9.34 -11.42 3.04
C PHE A 78 9.05 -12.76 2.34
N THR A 79 10.10 -13.43 1.85
CA THR A 79 9.97 -14.72 1.15
C THR A 79 9.43 -15.83 2.06
N SER A 80 9.85 -15.86 3.32
CA SER A 80 9.34 -16.83 4.30
C SER A 80 7.86 -16.61 4.65
N THR A 81 7.38 -15.36 4.56
CA THR A 81 5.99 -15.01 4.89
C THR A 81 5.03 -15.35 3.75
N LEU A 82 5.40 -15.10 2.49
CA LEU A 82 4.50 -15.26 1.34
C LEU A 82 4.48 -16.65 0.71
N SER A 83 5.36 -17.57 1.13
CA SER A 83 5.41 -18.96 0.61
C SER A 83 5.25 -19.05 -0.93
N VAL A 84 5.96 -18.17 -1.64
CA VAL A 84 6.03 -18.12 -3.12
C VAL A 84 6.98 -19.18 -3.65
#